data_AF-A0A353F9Q8-F1
#
_entry.id   AF-A0A353F9Q8-F1
#
_cell.length_a   1.000
_cell.length_b   1.000
_cell.length_c   1.000
_cell.angle_alpha   90.00
_cell.angle_beta   90.00
_cell.angle_gamma   90.00
#
_symmetry.space_group_name_H-M   'P 1'
#
loop_
_entity.id
_entity.type
_entity.pdbx_description
1 polymer ?
#
loop_
_entity_poly.entity_id
_entity_poly.type
_entity_poly.pdbx_seq_one_letter_code
_entity_poly.pdbx_strand_id
1 'polypeptide(L)'
;MSDQPMASRGVSRPMAEKQMKKKSEQDSDSMEMLRSHHKQTLWVYWTLIILGVWLILAPFTFGYGKDTVMPSGGRDLWLTLDQRISLSIWNDVVCGILLIIFGWRSLQPNRPISLWAACFVGIYISMAPLVFWAPTAVAYYNDTIVGAMVIALTILIPGMPNMIAYMKKGPQVPPGWSYNPSSWPQRWIMIVTGFLGWIVSRYLATFQLGYINSVWDPFFGRSSELVLNSSMSHSLPISDAGLGALAYTFEFLMGWMGSPARWRTMPWMVTFFGILVIPLGLVHIALVISQPIVVGHWCTFCLMAAAIMLPMIPLEIDEVFAMFDFLRDAKKRKLNMWRAFWKGGTMEAEGMDERSPELMELSKKPGPVLRAAFWGMNLPWTLGLSTCIGIYLMFSPAIFNLSQWGAHIFHLGGALVVVASVIAMGEIVRIGRYLNLLIGLALAALPWFLAGSSTAGNINGLIAAICVMALSIPVGKRQEKFGYWERWIK
;
A
#
# COMPACT_ATOMS: atom_id res chain seq x y z
N MET A 1 30.80 -56.42 -53.59
CA MET A 1 29.63 -55.52 -53.60
C MET A 1 29.34 -55.14 -52.16
N SER A 2 29.29 -53.83 -51.94
CA SER A 2 28.96 -53.05 -50.74
C SER A 2 28.15 -53.72 -49.64
N ASP A 3 28.54 -53.50 -48.37
CA ASP A 3 27.79 -52.57 -47.50
C ASP A 3 28.60 -52.12 -46.27
N GLN A 4 28.58 -50.80 -46.04
CA GLN A 4 29.26 -50.07 -44.97
C GLN A 4 28.47 -50.15 -43.65
N PRO A 5 29.11 -50.12 -42.47
CA PRO A 5 28.42 -49.85 -41.21
C PRO A 5 28.14 -48.34 -41.04
N MET A 6 26.86 -48.01 -40.81
CA MET A 6 26.40 -46.66 -40.50
C MET A 6 27.10 -46.08 -39.26
N ALA A 7 27.69 -44.91 -39.43
CA ALA A 7 28.20 -44.07 -38.35
C ALA A 7 27.04 -43.51 -37.51
N SER A 8 26.89 -43.93 -36.25
CA SER A 8 26.08 -43.22 -35.27
C SER A 8 26.85 -42.01 -34.74
N ARG A 9 26.78 -40.89 -35.48
CA ARG A 9 27.12 -39.57 -34.98
C ARG A 9 26.15 -39.18 -33.87
N GLY A 10 26.65 -39.06 -32.65
CA GLY A 10 25.91 -38.52 -31.52
C GLY A 10 26.85 -38.20 -30.37
N VAL A 11 27.69 -37.18 -30.54
CA VAL A 11 28.46 -36.58 -29.44
C VAL A 11 27.45 -35.96 -28.48
N SER A 12 26.97 -36.72 -27.49
CA SER A 12 26.32 -36.13 -26.33
C SER A 12 27.37 -35.25 -25.66
N ARG A 13 27.16 -33.93 -25.73
CA ARG A 13 28.08 -32.96 -25.13
C ARG A 13 28.15 -33.27 -23.63
N PRO A 14 29.32 -33.59 -23.04
CA PRO A 14 29.43 -33.83 -21.59
C PRO A 14 28.98 -32.61 -20.76
N MET A 15 28.94 -31.42 -21.36
CA MET A 15 28.34 -30.21 -20.80
C MET A 15 26.80 -30.28 -20.70
N ALA A 16 26.11 -30.87 -21.68
CA ALA A 16 24.66 -31.06 -21.66
C ALA A 16 24.25 -32.12 -20.63
N GLU A 17 25.01 -33.21 -20.53
CA GLU A 17 24.82 -34.22 -19.47
C GLU A 17 25.12 -33.65 -18.07
N LYS A 18 26.21 -32.90 -17.90
CA LYS A 18 26.48 -32.20 -16.63
C LYS A 18 25.42 -31.16 -16.28
N GLN A 19 24.88 -30.43 -17.27
CA GLN A 19 23.77 -29.49 -17.06
C GLN A 19 22.46 -30.20 -16.74
N MET A 20 22.16 -31.33 -17.40
CA MET A 20 20.98 -32.14 -17.08
C MET A 20 21.10 -32.77 -15.70
N LYS A 21 22.28 -33.27 -15.31
CA LYS A 21 22.56 -33.87 -14.00
C LYS A 21 22.49 -32.83 -12.87
N LYS A 22 23.09 -31.65 -13.09
CA LYS A 22 23.00 -30.52 -12.16
C LYS A 22 21.56 -29.99 -12.03
N LYS A 23 20.79 -29.99 -13.13
CA LYS A 23 19.37 -29.64 -13.12
C LYS A 23 18.52 -30.69 -12.42
N SER A 24 18.80 -31.99 -12.62
CA SER A 24 18.07 -33.06 -11.93
C SER A 24 18.37 -33.10 -10.43
N GLU A 25 19.62 -32.85 -10.02
CA GLU A 25 20.01 -32.71 -8.61
C GLU A 25 19.38 -31.45 -7.98
N GLN A 26 19.35 -30.34 -8.71
CA GLN A 26 18.69 -29.11 -8.24
C GLN A 26 17.15 -29.28 -8.15
N ASP A 27 16.54 -30.02 -9.08
CA ASP A 27 15.10 -30.32 -9.07
C ASP A 27 14.75 -31.31 -7.94
N SER A 28 15.62 -32.28 -7.61
CA SER A 28 15.42 -33.19 -6.48
C SER A 28 15.52 -32.47 -5.14
N ASP A 29 16.55 -31.63 -4.95
CA ASP A 29 16.73 -30.83 -3.73
C ASP A 29 15.57 -29.85 -3.54
N SER A 30 15.10 -29.24 -4.63
CA SER A 30 13.95 -28.33 -4.60
C SER A 30 12.65 -29.05 -4.19
N MET A 31 12.44 -30.28 -4.68
CA MET A 31 11.28 -31.10 -4.30
C MET A 31 11.35 -31.58 -2.85
N GLU A 32 12.53 -31.87 -2.33
CA GLU A 32 12.73 -32.23 -0.93
C GLU A 32 12.48 -31.02 0.00
N MET A 33 13.01 -29.85 -0.34
CA MET A 33 12.71 -28.59 0.36
C MET A 33 11.22 -28.23 0.31
N LEU A 34 10.55 -28.43 -0.82
CA LEU A 34 9.11 -28.22 -0.93
C LEU A 34 8.33 -29.15 0.01
N ARG A 35 8.72 -30.43 0.10
CA ARG A 35 8.07 -31.39 1.01
C ARG A 35 8.32 -31.08 2.47
N SER A 36 9.53 -30.68 2.86
CA SER A 36 9.85 -30.32 4.25
C SER A 36 9.10 -29.07 4.68
N HIS A 37 9.09 -28.03 3.84
CA HIS A 37 8.32 -26.82 4.07
C HIS A 37 6.81 -27.11 4.15
N HIS A 38 6.27 -27.92 3.23
CA HIS A 38 4.85 -28.32 3.24
C HIS A 38 4.45 -29.05 4.52
N LYS A 39 5.33 -29.88 5.08
CA LYS A 39 5.09 -30.54 6.38
C LYS A 39 5.02 -29.53 7.52
N GLN A 40 5.85 -28.49 7.51
CA GLN A 40 5.86 -27.45 8.54
C GLN A 40 4.63 -26.54 8.47
N THR A 41 4.06 -26.34 7.27
CA THR A 41 2.89 -25.48 7.05
C THR A 41 1.57 -26.25 6.98
N LEU A 42 1.55 -27.54 7.26
CA LEU A 42 0.36 -28.38 7.07
C LEU A 42 -0.82 -27.96 7.96
N TRP A 43 -0.52 -27.43 9.15
CA TRP A 43 -1.51 -26.87 10.07
C TRP A 43 -2.27 -25.68 9.47
N VAL A 44 -1.63 -24.89 8.59
CA VAL A 44 -2.23 -23.73 7.93
C VAL A 44 -3.44 -24.15 7.09
N TYR A 45 -3.31 -25.25 6.33
CA TYR A 45 -4.38 -25.74 5.46
C TYR A 45 -5.54 -26.33 6.25
N TRP A 46 -5.26 -26.95 7.41
CA TRP A 46 -6.30 -27.34 8.37
C TRP A 46 -7.02 -26.12 8.96
N THR A 47 -6.28 -25.07 9.31
CA THR A 47 -6.89 -23.81 9.78
C THR A 47 -7.80 -23.19 8.73
N LEU A 48 -7.45 -23.24 7.42
CA LEU A 48 -8.35 -22.77 6.36
C LEU A 48 -9.67 -23.55 6.31
N ILE A 49 -9.63 -24.87 6.52
CA ILE A 49 -10.85 -25.70 6.59
C ILE A 49 -11.69 -25.31 7.80
N ILE A 50 -11.06 -25.12 8.97
CA ILE A 50 -11.74 -24.69 10.20
C ILE A 50 -12.38 -23.31 10.01
N LEU A 51 -11.67 -22.36 9.40
CA LEU A 51 -12.22 -21.04 9.06
C LEU A 51 -13.37 -21.13 8.06
N GLY A 52 -13.32 -22.08 7.13
CA GLY A 52 -14.43 -22.34 6.21
C GLY A 52 -15.68 -22.84 6.93
N VAL A 53 -15.53 -23.75 7.89
CA VAL A 53 -16.65 -24.21 8.75
C VAL A 53 -17.16 -23.05 9.62
N TRP A 54 -16.27 -22.24 10.18
CA TRP A 54 -16.63 -21.05 10.95
C TRP A 54 -17.49 -20.08 10.13
N LEU A 55 -17.08 -19.75 8.89
CA LEU A 55 -17.84 -18.86 8.01
C LEU A 55 -19.22 -19.41 7.66
N ILE A 56 -19.36 -20.73 7.45
CA ILE A 56 -20.68 -21.32 7.19
C ILE A 56 -21.61 -21.14 8.39
N LEU A 57 -21.08 -21.25 9.61
CA LEU A 57 -21.89 -21.19 10.83
C LEU A 57 -22.15 -19.75 11.31
N ALA A 58 -21.21 -18.82 11.09
CA ALA A 58 -21.25 -17.46 11.62
C ALA A 58 -22.59 -16.72 11.37
N PRO A 59 -23.17 -16.72 10.15
CA PRO A 59 -24.43 -16.02 9.91
C PRO A 59 -25.61 -16.57 10.74
N PHE A 60 -25.62 -17.88 11.01
CA PHE A 60 -26.67 -18.55 11.77
C PHE A 60 -26.47 -18.44 13.28
N THR A 61 -25.21 -18.42 13.76
CA THR A 61 -24.90 -18.28 15.18
C THR A 61 -25.01 -16.84 15.67
N PHE A 62 -24.58 -15.87 14.86
CA PHE A 62 -24.66 -14.45 15.19
C PHE A 62 -25.97 -13.80 14.74
N GLY A 63 -26.70 -14.43 13.81
CA GLY A 63 -28.00 -13.96 13.35
C GLY A 63 -27.91 -12.62 12.61
N TYR A 64 -27.38 -12.62 11.37
CA TYR A 64 -27.15 -11.41 10.58
C TYR A 64 -28.40 -10.57 10.26
N GLY A 65 -29.60 -11.11 10.51
CA GLY A 65 -30.86 -10.35 10.41
C GLY A 65 -31.28 -9.62 11.70
N LYS A 66 -30.50 -9.71 12.79
CA LYS A 66 -30.75 -8.98 14.05
C LYS A 66 -29.96 -7.68 14.08
N ASP A 67 -30.51 -6.66 14.74
CA ASP A 67 -29.85 -5.37 14.99
C ASP A 67 -29.27 -4.72 13.72
N THR A 68 -30.02 -4.80 12.62
CA THR A 68 -29.59 -4.30 11.32
C THR A 68 -29.64 -2.79 11.26
N VAL A 69 -28.64 -2.17 10.63
CA VAL A 69 -28.53 -0.73 10.49
C VAL A 69 -28.63 -0.26 9.04
N MET A 70 -29.10 0.97 8.90
CA MET A 70 -29.02 1.72 7.65
C MET A 70 -27.73 2.55 7.62
N PRO A 71 -27.12 2.76 6.45
CA PRO A 71 -25.97 3.66 6.32
C PRO A 71 -26.25 5.05 6.87
N SER A 72 -25.20 5.75 7.31
CA SER A 72 -25.35 7.13 7.74
C SER A 72 -25.78 8.05 6.60
N GLY A 73 -26.36 9.20 6.97
CA GLY A 73 -26.69 10.25 6.00
C GLY A 73 -27.84 9.91 5.06
N GLY A 74 -28.61 8.85 5.32
CA GLY A 74 -29.79 8.47 4.53
C GLY A 74 -29.43 8.07 3.09
N ARG A 75 -28.25 7.47 2.88
CA ARG A 75 -27.78 7.09 1.54
C ARG A 75 -28.70 6.03 0.91
N ASP A 76 -29.16 6.31 -0.31
CA ASP A 76 -29.85 5.33 -1.14
C ASP A 76 -28.85 4.26 -1.63
N LEU A 77 -29.19 3.00 -1.38
CA LEU A 77 -28.36 1.85 -1.78
C LEU A 77 -28.99 1.12 -2.97
N TRP A 78 -28.15 0.46 -3.78
CA TRP A 78 -28.63 -0.42 -4.86
C TRP A 78 -29.18 -1.77 -4.37
N LEU A 79 -29.06 -2.06 -3.06
CA LEU A 79 -29.59 -3.27 -2.44
C LEU A 79 -30.60 -2.89 -1.36
N THR A 80 -31.73 -3.59 -1.35
CA THR A 80 -32.70 -3.51 -0.25
C THR A 80 -32.12 -4.19 0.99
N LEU A 81 -32.67 -3.87 2.17
CA LEU A 81 -32.21 -4.47 3.43
C LEU A 81 -32.26 -6.00 3.40
N ASP A 82 -33.36 -6.58 2.91
CA ASP A 82 -33.53 -8.03 2.78
C ASP A 82 -32.49 -8.66 1.85
N GLN A 83 -32.14 -7.98 0.76
CA GLN A 83 -31.08 -8.40 -0.14
C GLN A 83 -29.70 -8.34 0.53
N ARG A 84 -29.41 -7.27 1.29
CA ARG A 84 -28.13 -7.14 2.02
C ARG A 84 -27.95 -8.27 3.03
N ILE A 85 -28.97 -8.56 3.82
CA ILE A 85 -28.95 -9.67 4.80
C ILE A 85 -28.74 -11.01 4.08
N SER A 86 -29.55 -11.28 3.05
CA SER A 86 -29.48 -12.55 2.32
C SER A 86 -28.14 -12.74 1.62
N LEU A 87 -27.61 -11.68 0.99
CA LEU A 87 -26.31 -11.71 0.30
C LEU A 87 -25.17 -11.92 1.31
N SER A 88 -25.17 -11.24 2.46
CA SER A 88 -24.17 -11.48 3.50
C SER A 88 -24.20 -12.91 4.04
N ILE A 89 -25.38 -13.50 4.27
CA ILE A 89 -25.50 -14.89 4.72
C ILE A 89 -24.92 -15.85 3.67
N TRP A 90 -25.38 -15.74 2.42
CA TRP A 90 -24.95 -16.66 1.36
C TRP A 90 -23.50 -16.44 0.94
N ASN A 91 -22.99 -15.22 1.02
CA ASN A 91 -21.57 -14.90 0.83
C ASN A 91 -20.69 -15.76 1.75
N ASP A 92 -20.97 -15.75 3.05
CA ASP A 92 -20.15 -16.44 4.04
C ASP A 92 -20.26 -17.96 3.88
N VAL A 93 -21.46 -18.47 3.61
CA VAL A 93 -21.69 -19.90 3.35
C VAL A 93 -20.90 -20.36 2.11
N VAL A 94 -21.01 -19.64 0.99
CA VAL A 94 -20.32 -20.01 -0.27
C VAL A 94 -18.81 -19.90 -0.10
N CYS A 95 -18.32 -18.80 0.48
CA CYS A 95 -16.89 -18.61 0.73
C CYS A 95 -16.35 -19.68 1.69
N GLY A 96 -17.10 -20.02 2.73
CA GLY A 96 -16.73 -21.08 3.67
C GLY A 96 -16.62 -22.46 3.00
N ILE A 97 -17.57 -22.82 2.13
CA ILE A 97 -17.50 -24.06 1.34
C ILE A 97 -16.27 -24.05 0.42
N LEU A 98 -16.00 -22.94 -0.27
CA LEU A 98 -14.82 -22.81 -1.14
C LEU A 98 -13.51 -22.96 -0.35
N LEU A 99 -13.41 -22.39 0.86
CA LEU A 99 -12.24 -22.55 1.72
C LEU A 99 -12.05 -24.00 2.19
N ILE A 100 -13.13 -24.73 2.50
CA ILE A 100 -13.05 -26.16 2.82
C ILE A 100 -12.49 -26.93 1.61
N ILE A 101 -13.02 -26.69 0.41
CA ILE A 101 -12.59 -27.38 -0.81
C ILE A 101 -11.12 -27.07 -1.13
N PHE A 102 -10.73 -25.79 -1.13
CA PHE A 102 -9.37 -25.39 -1.48
C PHE A 102 -8.36 -25.72 -0.38
N GLY A 103 -8.75 -25.62 0.90
CA GLY A 103 -7.96 -26.06 2.04
C GLY A 103 -7.67 -27.57 1.96
N TRP A 104 -8.70 -28.38 1.72
CA TRP A 104 -8.55 -29.83 1.56
C TRP A 104 -7.64 -30.20 0.39
N ARG A 105 -7.83 -29.55 -0.78
CA ARG A 105 -6.95 -29.75 -1.94
C ARG A 105 -5.51 -29.33 -1.68
N SER A 106 -5.30 -28.35 -0.79
CA SER A 106 -3.97 -27.86 -0.43
C SER A 106 -3.25 -28.74 0.60
N LEU A 107 -3.90 -29.74 1.19
CA LEU A 107 -3.23 -30.75 2.02
C LEU A 107 -2.23 -31.57 1.21
N GLN A 108 -2.44 -31.72 -0.11
CA GLN A 108 -1.49 -32.33 -1.02
C GLN A 108 -0.42 -31.33 -1.45
N PRO A 109 0.87 -31.73 -1.47
CA PRO A 109 1.93 -30.85 -1.94
C PRO A 109 1.78 -30.50 -3.43
N ASN A 110 2.37 -29.37 -3.84
CA ASN A 110 2.43 -28.89 -5.23
C ASN A 110 1.06 -28.57 -5.86
N ARG A 111 0.15 -27.94 -5.09
CA ARG A 111 -1.14 -27.43 -5.58
C ARG A 111 -1.25 -25.89 -5.46
N PRO A 112 -0.39 -25.13 -6.14
CA PRO A 112 -0.33 -23.67 -6.00
C PRO A 112 -1.63 -22.96 -6.41
N ILE A 113 -2.37 -23.52 -7.38
CA ILE A 113 -3.64 -22.95 -7.86
C ILE A 113 -4.69 -22.94 -6.74
N SER A 114 -4.74 -23.99 -5.90
CA SER A 114 -5.70 -24.07 -4.80
C SER A 114 -5.40 -23.03 -3.72
N LEU A 115 -4.13 -22.75 -3.45
CA LEU A 115 -3.73 -21.69 -2.52
C LEU A 115 -4.04 -20.29 -3.04
N TRP A 116 -3.77 -20.03 -4.33
CA TRP A 116 -4.16 -18.77 -4.95
C TRP A 116 -5.67 -18.58 -4.95
N ALA A 117 -6.44 -19.63 -5.27
CA ALA A 117 -7.90 -19.57 -5.20
C ALA A 117 -8.39 -19.25 -3.78
N ALA A 118 -7.84 -19.89 -2.74
CA ALA A 118 -8.16 -19.55 -1.36
C ALA A 118 -7.77 -18.11 -0.98
N CYS A 119 -6.63 -17.60 -1.46
CA CYS A 119 -6.24 -16.21 -1.28
C CYS A 119 -7.24 -15.24 -1.93
N PHE A 120 -7.70 -15.52 -3.15
CA PHE A 120 -8.72 -14.70 -3.81
C PHE A 120 -10.07 -14.75 -3.09
N VAL A 121 -10.42 -15.89 -2.49
CA VAL A 121 -11.58 -15.97 -1.60
C VAL A 121 -11.38 -15.06 -0.38
N GLY A 122 -10.21 -15.05 0.25
CA GLY A 122 -9.88 -14.12 1.35
C GLY A 122 -10.01 -12.64 0.95
N ILE A 123 -9.47 -12.26 -0.21
CA ILE A 123 -9.61 -10.90 -0.78
C ILE A 123 -11.08 -10.54 -1.00
N TYR A 124 -11.85 -11.48 -1.55
CA TYR A 124 -13.27 -11.29 -1.80
C TYR A 124 -14.07 -11.13 -0.50
N ILE A 125 -13.82 -11.98 0.52
CA ILE A 125 -14.45 -11.87 1.84
C ILE A 125 -14.16 -10.48 2.45
N SER A 126 -12.92 -9.97 2.39
CA SER A 126 -12.60 -8.64 2.92
C SER A 126 -13.34 -7.50 2.19
N MET A 127 -13.68 -7.68 0.92
CA MET A 127 -14.38 -6.69 0.09
C MET A 127 -15.91 -6.79 0.19
N ALA A 128 -16.46 -7.99 0.38
CA ALA A 128 -17.89 -8.28 0.36
C ALA A 128 -18.73 -7.41 1.32
N PRO A 129 -18.31 -7.15 2.58
CA PRO A 129 -19.04 -6.26 3.48
C PRO A 129 -19.21 -4.84 2.97
N LEU A 130 -18.29 -4.34 2.13
CA LEU A 130 -18.41 -3.00 1.56
C LEU A 130 -19.36 -3.00 0.36
N VAL A 131 -19.29 -4.03 -0.48
CA VAL A 131 -20.14 -4.18 -1.66
C VAL A 131 -21.59 -4.44 -1.26
N PHE A 132 -21.82 -5.27 -0.26
CA PHE A 132 -23.16 -5.57 0.24
C PHE A 132 -23.65 -4.57 1.28
N TRP A 133 -22.82 -3.59 1.67
CA TRP A 133 -23.12 -2.68 2.76
C TRP A 133 -23.55 -3.48 4.00
N ALA A 134 -22.64 -4.22 4.62
CA ALA A 134 -22.95 -5.20 5.66
C ALA A 134 -23.96 -4.64 6.68
N PRO A 135 -25.13 -5.28 6.85
CA PRO A 135 -26.23 -4.72 7.62
C PRO A 135 -25.96 -4.73 9.13
N THR A 136 -24.96 -5.48 9.60
CA THR A 136 -24.60 -5.59 11.01
C THR A 136 -23.10 -5.40 11.22
N ALA A 137 -22.74 -4.86 12.38
CA ALA A 137 -21.33 -4.67 12.76
C ALA A 137 -20.59 -6.00 12.87
N VAL A 138 -21.28 -7.06 13.29
CA VAL A 138 -20.71 -8.40 13.44
C VAL A 138 -20.32 -9.00 12.08
N ALA A 139 -21.18 -8.88 11.06
CA ALA A 139 -20.86 -9.34 9.71
C ALA A 139 -19.62 -8.61 9.15
N TYR A 140 -19.60 -7.28 9.25
CA TYR A 140 -18.44 -6.48 8.81
C TYR A 140 -17.15 -6.88 9.53
N TYR A 141 -17.20 -7.04 10.85
CA TYR A 141 -16.05 -7.44 11.65
C TYR A 141 -15.55 -8.86 11.32
N ASN A 142 -16.47 -9.82 11.27
CA ASN A 142 -16.15 -11.21 10.99
C ASN A 142 -15.46 -11.36 9.63
N ASP A 143 -16.04 -10.78 8.59
CA ASP A 143 -15.56 -10.94 7.22
C ASP A 143 -14.21 -10.23 7.03
N THR A 144 -14.05 -9.02 7.57
CA THR A 144 -12.77 -8.30 7.44
C THR A 144 -11.62 -9.03 8.15
N ILE A 145 -11.87 -9.62 9.33
CA ILE A 145 -10.86 -10.42 10.04
C ILE A 145 -10.61 -11.75 9.37
N VAL A 146 -11.65 -12.51 9.06
CA VAL A 146 -11.49 -13.84 8.45
C VAL A 146 -10.83 -13.69 7.08
N GLY A 147 -11.21 -12.70 6.28
CA GLY A 147 -10.56 -12.39 5.01
C GLY A 147 -9.06 -12.09 5.19
N ALA A 148 -8.68 -11.24 6.15
CA ALA A 148 -7.28 -10.95 6.46
C ALA A 148 -6.52 -12.21 6.94
N MET A 149 -7.13 -13.05 7.77
CA MET A 149 -6.55 -14.32 8.22
C MET A 149 -6.35 -15.29 7.07
N VAL A 150 -7.32 -15.43 6.17
CA VAL A 150 -7.21 -16.29 4.98
C VAL A 150 -6.08 -15.82 4.07
N ILE A 151 -5.96 -14.51 3.83
CA ILE A 151 -4.83 -13.95 3.07
C ILE A 151 -3.50 -14.28 3.77
N ALA A 152 -3.41 -14.06 5.08
CA ALA A 152 -2.20 -14.34 5.84
C ALA A 152 -1.81 -15.83 5.80
N LEU A 153 -2.77 -16.73 6.00
CA LEU A 153 -2.59 -18.18 5.98
C LEU A 153 -2.27 -18.70 4.57
N THR A 154 -2.73 -18.06 3.50
CA THR A 154 -2.52 -18.58 2.14
C THR A 154 -1.21 -18.14 1.51
N ILE A 155 -0.79 -16.89 1.72
CA ILE A 155 0.35 -16.30 1.00
C ILE A 155 1.44 -15.68 1.89
N LEU A 156 1.14 -15.23 3.12
CA LEU A 156 2.15 -14.62 4.00
C LEU A 156 2.93 -15.70 4.77
N ILE A 157 2.22 -16.59 5.49
CA ILE A 157 2.82 -17.59 6.38
C ILE A 157 3.57 -18.69 5.61
N PRO A 158 2.95 -19.41 4.65
CA PRO A 158 3.67 -20.40 3.85
C PRO A 158 4.55 -19.78 2.76
N GLY A 159 4.55 -18.45 2.64
CA GLY A 159 5.17 -17.75 1.51
C GLY A 159 4.41 -17.95 0.20
N MET A 160 4.86 -17.27 -0.86
CA MET A 160 4.19 -17.32 -2.15
C MET A 160 4.13 -18.77 -2.68
N PRO A 161 3.00 -19.23 -3.23
CA PRO A 161 2.92 -20.52 -3.88
C PRO A 161 4.00 -20.64 -4.97
N ASN A 162 4.81 -21.71 -4.91
CA ASN A 162 6.01 -21.97 -5.75
C ASN A 162 7.26 -21.12 -5.45
N MET A 163 7.32 -20.33 -4.37
CA MET A 163 8.47 -19.46 -4.07
C MET A 163 9.81 -20.22 -3.97
N ILE A 164 9.79 -21.43 -3.40
CA ILE A 164 11.00 -22.26 -3.23
C ILE A 164 11.62 -22.64 -4.59
N ALA A 165 10.80 -22.84 -5.63
CA ALA A 165 11.29 -23.08 -6.99
C ALA A 165 11.90 -21.83 -7.65
N TYR A 166 11.70 -20.65 -7.06
CA TYR A 166 12.15 -19.36 -7.58
C TYR A 166 13.14 -18.64 -6.65
N MET A 167 13.54 -19.24 -5.52
CA MET A 167 14.60 -18.71 -4.67
C MET A 167 15.92 -18.72 -5.44
N LYS A 168 16.30 -17.52 -5.86
CA LYS A 168 17.34 -17.27 -6.85
C LYS A 168 18.44 -16.43 -6.21
N LYS A 169 19.70 -16.89 -6.33
CA LYS A 169 20.88 -16.15 -5.88
C LYS A 169 20.91 -14.74 -6.47
N GLY A 170 21.41 -13.77 -5.72
CA GLY A 170 21.50 -12.38 -6.16
C GLY A 170 21.54 -11.42 -4.99
N PRO A 171 21.78 -10.13 -5.26
CA PRO A 171 22.04 -9.15 -4.21
C PRO A 171 20.73 -8.84 -3.47
N GLN A 172 20.88 -8.40 -2.22
CA GLN A 172 19.80 -7.83 -1.42
C GLN A 172 19.73 -6.30 -1.65
N VAL A 173 20.89 -5.65 -1.80
CA VAL A 173 20.99 -4.22 -2.11
C VAL A 173 20.97 -4.00 -3.64
N PRO A 174 20.14 -3.09 -4.17
CA PRO A 174 20.17 -2.79 -5.60
C PRO A 174 21.54 -2.23 -6.05
N PRO A 175 22.06 -2.59 -7.23
CA PRO A 175 23.40 -2.15 -7.65
C PRO A 175 23.55 -0.62 -7.69
N GLY A 176 24.56 -0.10 -6.99
CA GLY A 176 24.84 1.33 -6.89
C GLY A 176 24.02 2.06 -5.82
N TRP A 177 23.17 1.36 -5.07
CA TRP A 177 22.45 1.93 -3.93
C TRP A 177 23.28 1.80 -2.65
N SER A 178 23.13 2.76 -1.74
CA SER A 178 23.84 2.76 -0.44
C SER A 178 23.11 1.99 0.65
N TYR A 179 21.85 1.61 0.44
CA TYR A 179 21.00 0.89 1.39
C TYR A 179 19.96 0.05 0.64
N ASN A 180 19.27 -0.84 1.35
CA ASN A 180 18.23 -1.70 0.78
C ASN A 180 16.80 -1.13 1.03
N PRO A 181 16.07 -0.71 -0.02
CA PRO A 181 14.69 -0.20 0.09
C PRO A 181 13.67 -1.25 0.55
N SER A 182 13.98 -2.53 0.41
CA SER A 182 13.12 -3.63 0.88
C SER A 182 13.53 -4.16 2.27
N SER A 183 14.39 -3.43 3.00
CA SER A 183 14.87 -3.83 4.32
C SER A 183 13.73 -3.95 5.34
N TRP A 184 13.90 -4.80 6.35
CA TRP A 184 12.89 -4.97 7.39
C TRP A 184 12.60 -3.68 8.18
N PRO A 185 13.57 -2.82 8.54
CA PRO A 185 13.28 -1.56 9.22
C PRO A 185 12.34 -0.64 8.41
N GLN A 186 12.57 -0.47 7.11
CA GLN A 186 11.69 0.36 6.27
C GLN A 186 10.31 -0.25 6.08
N ARG A 187 10.24 -1.57 5.89
CA ARG A 187 8.95 -2.27 5.83
C ARG A 187 8.18 -2.19 7.14
N TRP A 188 8.88 -2.27 8.28
CA TRP A 188 8.26 -2.17 9.59
C TRP A 188 7.54 -0.83 9.76
N ILE A 189 8.16 0.31 9.41
CA ILE A 189 7.49 1.61 9.58
C ILE A 189 6.26 1.71 8.68
N MET A 190 6.36 1.21 7.44
CA MET A 190 5.25 1.14 6.49
C MET A 190 4.09 0.28 7.00
N ILE A 191 4.39 -0.85 7.64
CA ILE A 191 3.38 -1.73 8.27
C ILE A 191 2.71 -1.01 9.44
N VAL A 192 3.49 -0.35 10.31
CA VAL A 192 2.96 0.39 11.47
C VAL A 192 2.07 1.54 11.02
N THR A 193 2.50 2.35 10.05
CA THR A 193 1.68 3.45 9.51
C THR A 193 0.46 2.92 8.78
N GLY A 194 0.56 1.86 7.98
CA GLY A 194 -0.58 1.21 7.34
C GLY A 194 -1.60 0.69 8.37
N PHE A 195 -1.14 0.12 9.49
CA PHE A 195 -2.02 -0.32 10.58
C PHE A 195 -2.69 0.86 11.30
N LEU A 196 -1.98 1.97 11.54
CA LEU A 196 -2.57 3.18 12.09
C LEU A 196 -3.61 3.78 11.14
N GLY A 197 -3.32 3.83 9.83
CA GLY A 197 -4.28 4.21 8.80
C GLY A 197 -5.52 3.32 8.81
N TRP A 198 -5.33 2.01 8.92
CA TRP A 198 -6.41 1.03 9.04
C TRP A 198 -7.32 1.30 10.24
N ILE A 199 -6.76 1.58 11.43
CA ILE A 199 -7.56 1.92 12.62
C ILE A 199 -8.45 3.13 12.35
N VAL A 200 -7.86 4.19 11.79
CA VAL A 200 -8.55 5.45 11.50
C VAL A 200 -9.66 5.24 10.47
N SER A 201 -9.34 4.62 9.33
CA SER A 201 -10.32 4.34 8.29
C SER A 201 -11.42 3.40 8.73
N ARG A 202 -11.10 2.36 9.50
CA ARG A 202 -12.09 1.44 10.05
C ARG A 202 -13.04 2.15 11.00
N TYR A 203 -12.54 3.03 11.87
CA TYR A 203 -13.39 3.83 12.76
C TYR A 203 -14.36 4.71 11.96
N LEU A 204 -13.87 5.45 10.95
CA LEU A 204 -14.73 6.26 10.09
C LEU A 204 -15.74 5.42 9.28
N ALA A 205 -15.34 4.22 8.84
CA ALA A 205 -16.22 3.28 8.15
C ALA A 205 -17.37 2.81 9.04
N THR A 206 -17.14 2.62 10.35
CA THR A 206 -18.22 2.23 11.27
C THR A 206 -19.33 3.28 11.37
N PHE A 207 -18.99 4.57 11.24
CA PHE A 207 -19.99 5.63 11.14
C PHE A 207 -20.74 5.56 9.81
N GLN A 208 -20.02 5.47 8.69
CA GLN A 208 -20.64 5.44 7.37
C GLN A 208 -21.55 4.23 7.13
N LEU A 209 -21.16 3.07 7.65
CA LEU A 209 -21.98 1.86 7.63
C LEU A 209 -23.16 1.90 8.61
N GLY A 210 -23.20 2.89 9.51
CA GLY A 210 -24.31 3.12 10.45
C GLY A 210 -24.20 2.38 11.78
N TYR A 211 -23.05 1.78 12.10
CA TYR A 211 -22.85 1.04 13.36
C TYR A 211 -22.71 1.97 14.57
N ILE A 212 -22.23 3.19 14.35
CA ILE A 212 -22.18 4.26 15.34
C ILE A 212 -22.92 5.49 14.83
N ASN A 213 -23.64 6.17 15.72
CA ASN A 213 -24.51 7.30 15.35
C ASN A 213 -23.78 8.64 15.26
N SER A 214 -22.58 8.75 15.84
CA SER A 214 -21.81 9.98 15.92
C SER A 214 -20.32 9.70 15.88
N VAL A 215 -19.55 10.63 15.34
CA VAL A 215 -18.08 10.55 15.32
C VAL A 215 -17.53 11.42 16.43
N TRP A 216 -16.81 10.81 17.38
CA TRP A 216 -15.96 11.57 18.29
C TRP A 216 -14.90 12.30 17.47
N ASP A 217 -14.83 13.64 17.60
CA ASP A 217 -13.84 14.50 16.95
C ASP A 217 -13.33 15.55 17.95
N PRO A 218 -12.02 15.56 18.28
CA PRO A 218 -11.47 16.46 19.30
C PRO A 218 -11.28 17.92 18.87
N PHE A 219 -11.24 18.21 17.56
CA PHE A 219 -10.95 19.57 17.06
C PHE A 219 -12.13 20.22 16.33
N PHE A 220 -12.92 19.45 15.59
CA PHE A 220 -13.97 19.97 14.71
C PHE A 220 -15.39 19.51 15.09
N GLY A 221 -15.54 18.67 16.11
CA GLY A 221 -16.83 18.20 16.62
C GLY A 221 -17.72 17.58 15.52
N ARG A 222 -18.98 18.03 15.43
CA ARG A 222 -19.96 17.53 14.43
C ARG A 222 -19.60 17.81 12.97
N SER A 223 -18.60 18.65 12.70
CA SER A 223 -18.15 18.92 11.32
C SER A 223 -17.68 17.64 10.61
N SER A 224 -17.08 16.70 11.35
CA SER A 224 -16.68 15.40 10.79
C SER A 224 -17.86 14.62 10.20
N GLU A 225 -19.02 14.66 10.86
CA GLU A 225 -20.23 13.97 10.39
C GLU A 225 -20.76 14.58 9.08
N LEU A 226 -20.65 15.90 8.93
CA LEU A 226 -21.01 16.62 7.70
C LEU A 226 -20.06 16.29 6.56
N VAL A 227 -18.77 16.10 6.84
CA VAL A 227 -17.78 15.63 5.86
C VAL A 227 -18.10 14.20 5.40
N LEU A 228 -18.36 13.29 6.35
CA LEU A 228 -18.59 11.87 6.04
C LEU A 228 -19.93 11.62 5.34
N ASN A 229 -20.93 12.47 5.55
CA ASN A 229 -22.24 12.45 4.87
C ASN A 229 -22.34 13.48 3.73
N SER A 230 -21.21 14.01 3.26
CA SER A 230 -21.19 14.99 2.17
C SER A 230 -21.58 14.36 0.82
N SER A 231 -22.01 15.20 -0.12
CA SER A 231 -22.24 14.77 -1.51
C SER A 231 -20.98 14.16 -2.16
N MET A 232 -19.80 14.62 -1.76
CA MET A 232 -18.51 14.07 -2.21
C MET A 232 -18.33 12.63 -1.72
N SER A 233 -18.54 12.37 -0.42
CA SER A 233 -18.51 11.01 0.13
C SER A 233 -19.58 10.11 -0.52
N HIS A 234 -20.76 10.68 -0.80
CA HIS A 234 -21.88 9.97 -1.42
C HIS A 234 -21.71 9.74 -2.94
N SER A 235 -20.72 10.37 -3.58
CA SER A 235 -20.43 10.15 -5.00
C SER A 235 -19.88 8.75 -5.29
N LEU A 236 -19.27 8.10 -4.29
CA LEU A 236 -18.80 6.73 -4.41
C LEU A 236 -19.92 5.75 -4.04
N PRO A 237 -20.08 4.64 -4.80
CA PRO A 237 -21.12 3.66 -4.53
C PRO A 237 -20.93 3.00 -3.15
N ILE A 238 -19.69 2.85 -2.71
CA ILE A 238 -19.33 2.25 -1.43
C ILE A 238 -18.79 3.31 -0.46
N SER A 239 -18.75 2.97 0.83
CA SER A 239 -18.11 3.80 1.86
C SER A 239 -16.65 4.09 1.49
N ASP A 240 -16.29 5.37 1.40
CA ASP A 240 -14.92 5.82 1.09
C ASP A 240 -13.97 5.53 2.27
N ALA A 241 -14.44 5.66 3.51
CA ALA A 241 -13.70 5.23 4.69
C ALA A 241 -13.52 3.70 4.72
N GLY A 242 -14.54 2.94 4.31
CA GLY A 242 -14.47 1.49 4.17
C GLY A 242 -13.48 1.06 3.09
N LEU A 243 -13.48 1.74 1.94
CA LEU A 243 -12.46 1.58 0.90
C LEU A 243 -11.05 1.84 1.43
N GLY A 244 -10.87 2.90 2.22
CA GLY A 244 -9.62 3.17 2.92
C GLY A 244 -9.21 2.02 3.84
N ALA A 245 -10.15 1.48 4.63
CA ALA A 245 -9.88 0.34 5.52
C ALA A 245 -9.48 -0.93 4.73
N LEU A 246 -10.12 -1.19 3.58
CA LEU A 246 -9.75 -2.30 2.71
C LEU A 246 -8.34 -2.10 2.11
N ALA A 247 -8.05 -0.90 1.62
CA ALA A 247 -6.73 -0.57 1.06
C ALA A 247 -5.62 -0.71 2.11
N TYR A 248 -5.79 -0.12 3.29
CA TYR A 248 -4.83 -0.26 4.39
C TYR A 248 -4.65 -1.72 4.83
N THR A 249 -5.72 -2.54 4.78
CA THR A 249 -5.62 -3.98 5.03
C THR A 249 -4.65 -4.65 4.06
N PHE A 250 -4.77 -4.36 2.76
CA PHE A 250 -3.83 -4.89 1.78
C PHE A 250 -2.43 -4.31 1.94
N GLU A 251 -2.30 -3.02 2.22
CA GLU A 251 -1.00 -2.36 2.39
C GLU A 251 -0.16 -3.01 3.49
N PHE A 252 -0.69 -3.13 4.71
CA PHE A 252 0.12 -3.71 5.80
C PHE A 252 0.34 -5.21 5.60
N LEU A 253 -0.62 -5.97 5.03
CA LEU A 253 -0.45 -7.40 4.72
C LEU A 253 0.65 -7.62 3.66
N MET A 254 0.66 -6.80 2.60
CA MET A 254 1.71 -6.81 1.58
C MET A 254 3.05 -6.33 2.16
N GLY A 255 3.01 -5.43 3.14
CA GLY A 255 4.14 -5.02 3.95
C GLY A 255 4.87 -6.21 4.60
N TRP A 256 4.16 -7.23 5.11
CA TRP A 256 4.75 -8.47 5.65
C TRP A 256 5.24 -9.45 4.59
N MET A 257 4.78 -9.33 3.34
CA MET A 257 5.12 -10.29 2.30
C MET A 257 6.54 -10.07 1.72
N GLY A 258 7.25 -11.19 1.52
CA GLY A 258 8.52 -11.24 0.80
C GLY A 258 9.77 -11.06 1.67
N SER A 259 10.92 -11.26 1.04
CA SER A 259 12.25 -11.13 1.68
C SER A 259 12.83 -9.73 1.43
N PRO A 260 13.99 -9.39 2.03
CA PRO A 260 14.73 -8.17 1.70
C PRO A 260 15.20 -8.07 0.24
N ALA A 261 15.00 -9.09 -0.58
CA ALA A 261 15.26 -9.07 -2.02
C ALA A 261 13.97 -8.98 -2.86
N ARG A 262 12.82 -8.63 -2.26
CA ARG A 262 11.51 -8.67 -2.94
C ARG A 262 11.40 -7.75 -4.14
N TRP A 263 12.11 -6.62 -4.17
CA TRP A 263 12.22 -5.75 -5.34
C TRP A 263 12.67 -6.48 -6.62
N ARG A 264 13.50 -7.55 -6.51
CA ARG A 264 13.89 -8.41 -7.64
C ARG A 264 13.16 -9.75 -7.70
N THR A 265 12.75 -10.32 -6.55
CA THR A 265 12.13 -11.65 -6.52
C THR A 265 10.62 -11.60 -6.76
N MET A 266 9.96 -10.47 -6.47
CA MET A 266 8.53 -10.26 -6.64
C MET A 266 8.20 -8.85 -7.19
N PRO A 267 8.70 -8.46 -8.39
CA PRO A 267 8.40 -7.15 -8.97
C PRO A 267 6.91 -6.83 -9.07
N TRP A 268 6.09 -7.83 -9.42
CA TRP A 268 4.64 -7.67 -9.49
C TRP A 268 4.03 -7.19 -8.16
N MET A 269 4.52 -7.70 -7.03
CA MET A 269 4.00 -7.31 -5.72
C MET A 269 4.39 -5.86 -5.41
N VAL A 270 5.66 -5.50 -5.63
CA VAL A 270 6.13 -4.13 -5.44
C VAL A 270 5.34 -3.16 -6.30
N THR A 271 4.96 -3.57 -7.51
CA THR A 271 4.09 -2.76 -8.37
C THR A 271 2.72 -2.54 -7.76
N PHE A 272 2.04 -3.59 -7.27
CA PHE A 272 0.73 -3.42 -6.65
C PHE A 272 0.81 -2.65 -5.33
N PHE A 273 1.85 -2.87 -4.53
CA PHE A 273 2.06 -2.12 -3.28
C PHE A 273 2.30 -0.63 -3.58
N GLY A 274 3.15 -0.32 -4.56
CA GLY A 274 3.33 1.04 -5.06
C GLY A 274 2.05 1.67 -5.63
N ILE A 275 1.21 0.90 -6.33
CA ILE A 275 -0.10 1.39 -6.82
C ILE A 275 -1.06 1.70 -5.68
N LEU A 276 -1.08 0.86 -4.63
CA LEU A 276 -1.89 1.11 -3.44
C LEU A 276 -1.40 2.35 -2.72
N VAL A 277 -0.10 2.46 -2.40
CA VAL A 277 0.39 3.58 -1.58
C VAL A 277 0.41 4.90 -2.35
N ILE A 278 0.91 4.91 -3.60
CA ILE A 278 1.20 6.17 -4.32
C ILE A 278 -0.07 6.75 -4.98
N PRO A 279 -0.67 6.14 -6.03
CA PRO A 279 -1.92 6.60 -6.62
C PRO A 279 -3.08 6.74 -5.63
N LEU A 280 -3.39 5.71 -4.83
CA LEU A 280 -4.53 5.78 -3.92
C LEU A 280 -4.29 6.81 -2.82
N GLY A 281 -3.03 6.94 -2.38
CA GLY A 281 -2.63 8.01 -1.48
C GLY A 281 -2.91 9.41 -2.05
N LEU A 282 -2.57 9.64 -3.32
CA LEU A 282 -2.90 10.90 -4.00
C LEU A 282 -4.41 11.13 -4.13
N VAL A 283 -5.20 10.08 -4.37
CA VAL A 283 -6.68 10.17 -4.37
C VAL A 283 -7.19 10.58 -2.98
N HIS A 284 -6.66 9.98 -1.92
CA HIS A 284 -7.03 10.33 -0.55
C HIS A 284 -6.68 11.78 -0.21
N ILE A 285 -5.51 12.27 -0.67
CA ILE A 285 -5.12 13.67 -0.56
C ILE A 285 -6.13 14.58 -1.28
N ALA A 286 -6.58 14.20 -2.48
CA ALA A 286 -7.60 14.97 -3.20
C ALA A 286 -8.93 15.04 -2.43
N LEU A 287 -9.36 13.95 -1.79
CA LEU A 287 -10.53 13.94 -0.91
C LEU A 287 -10.35 14.88 0.28
N VAL A 288 -9.19 14.90 0.91
CA VAL A 288 -8.87 15.80 2.04
C VAL A 288 -8.87 17.27 1.60
N ILE A 289 -8.30 17.57 0.43
CA ILE A 289 -8.34 18.92 -0.17
C ILE A 289 -9.78 19.37 -0.45
N SER A 290 -10.66 18.44 -0.84
CA SER A 290 -12.05 18.75 -1.13
C SER A 290 -12.86 19.15 0.12
N GLN A 291 -12.43 18.79 1.33
CA GLN A 291 -13.16 19.07 2.57
C GLN A 291 -13.42 20.56 2.80
N PRO A 292 -12.40 21.44 2.86
CA PRO A 292 -12.64 22.87 3.03
C PRO A 292 -13.18 23.57 1.78
N ILE A 293 -12.97 23.01 0.58
CA ILE A 293 -13.31 23.67 -0.68
C ILE A 293 -14.76 23.37 -1.10
N VAL A 294 -15.13 22.09 -1.11
CA VAL A 294 -16.41 21.62 -1.61
C VAL A 294 -17.42 21.45 -0.48
N VAL A 295 -16.97 20.92 0.67
CA VAL A 295 -17.86 20.63 1.81
C VAL A 295 -17.97 21.81 2.76
N GLY A 296 -16.92 22.60 2.92
CA GLY A 296 -16.86 23.72 3.87
C GLY A 296 -16.69 23.28 5.33
N HIS A 297 -16.35 22.02 5.56
CA HIS A 297 -16.16 21.43 6.89
C HIS A 297 -14.83 20.68 6.97
N TRP A 298 -14.38 20.43 8.19
CA TRP A 298 -13.13 19.71 8.46
C TRP A 298 -13.40 18.43 9.25
N CYS A 299 -12.52 17.45 9.05
CA CYS A 299 -12.58 16.16 9.70
C CYS A 299 -11.20 15.83 10.29
N THR A 300 -11.09 15.73 11.62
CA THR A 300 -9.81 15.47 12.30
C THR A 300 -9.20 14.15 11.85
N PHE A 301 -10.00 13.09 11.84
CA PHE A 301 -9.54 11.75 11.51
C PHE A 301 -9.14 11.62 10.03
N CYS A 302 -9.76 12.39 9.15
CA CYS A 302 -9.41 12.44 7.75
C CYS A 302 -8.06 13.14 7.54
N LEU A 303 -7.81 14.25 8.24
CA LEU A 303 -6.50 14.91 8.25
C LEU A 303 -5.43 14.01 8.87
N MET A 304 -5.76 13.26 9.94
CA MET A 304 -4.85 12.31 10.56
C MET A 304 -4.51 11.15 9.62
N ALA A 305 -5.49 10.58 8.89
CA ALA A 305 -5.24 9.57 7.88
C ALA A 305 -4.29 10.10 6.78
N ALA A 306 -4.52 11.33 6.31
CA ALA A 306 -3.62 11.99 5.35
C ALA A 306 -2.21 12.18 5.89
N ALA A 307 -2.08 12.58 7.16
CA ALA A 307 -0.79 12.79 7.82
C ALA A 307 0.00 11.48 8.02
N ILE A 308 -0.70 10.36 8.22
CA ILE A 308 -0.09 9.02 8.33
C ILE A 308 0.40 8.53 6.97
N MET A 309 -0.42 8.68 5.93
CA MET A 309 -0.14 8.07 4.62
C MET A 309 0.77 8.92 3.73
N LEU A 310 0.74 10.25 3.84
CA LEU A 310 1.57 11.12 3.00
C LEU A 310 3.09 10.82 3.12
N PRO A 311 3.67 10.54 4.32
CA PRO A 311 5.05 10.09 4.45
C PRO A 311 5.34 8.68 3.90
N MET A 312 4.32 7.82 3.73
CA MET A 312 4.50 6.48 3.15
C MET A 312 4.84 6.56 1.66
N ILE A 313 4.35 7.59 0.96
CA ILE A 313 4.60 7.80 -0.47
C ILE A 313 6.11 7.86 -0.79
N PRO A 314 6.91 8.79 -0.22
CA PRO A 314 8.34 8.84 -0.52
C PRO A 314 9.11 7.59 -0.07
N LEU A 315 8.68 6.91 1.00
CA LEU A 315 9.32 5.66 1.45
C LEU A 315 9.08 4.50 0.48
N GLU A 316 7.89 4.39 -0.10
CA GLU A 316 7.54 3.33 -1.06
C GLU A 316 8.17 3.55 -2.45
N ILE A 317 8.30 4.82 -2.84
CA ILE A 317 8.85 5.20 -4.14
C ILE A 317 10.23 4.55 -4.36
N ASP A 318 11.07 4.47 -3.33
CA ASP A 318 12.41 3.89 -3.42
C ASP A 318 12.38 2.40 -3.80
N GLU A 319 11.44 1.62 -3.25
CA GLU A 319 11.28 0.21 -3.61
C GLU A 319 10.82 0.03 -5.05
N VAL A 320 9.92 0.89 -5.51
CA VAL A 320 9.43 0.92 -6.90
C VAL A 320 10.58 1.24 -7.87
N PHE A 321 11.45 2.20 -7.56
CA PHE A 321 12.61 2.53 -8.39
C PHE A 321 13.65 1.41 -8.41
N ALA A 322 13.90 0.74 -7.28
CA ALA A 322 14.77 -0.43 -7.23
C ALA A 322 14.23 -1.59 -8.09
N MET A 323 12.92 -1.83 -8.07
CA MET A 323 12.26 -2.77 -8.96
C MET A 323 12.45 -2.38 -10.44
N PHE A 324 12.34 -1.10 -10.80
CA PHE A 324 12.62 -0.65 -12.17
C PHE A 324 14.07 -0.87 -12.59
N ASP A 325 15.03 -0.73 -11.67
CA ASP A 325 16.43 -1.08 -11.93
C ASP A 325 16.57 -2.57 -12.28
N PHE A 326 15.90 -3.46 -11.54
CA PHE A 326 15.87 -4.89 -11.87
C PHE A 326 15.26 -5.17 -13.25
N LEU A 327 14.09 -4.61 -13.55
CA LEU A 327 13.42 -4.83 -14.84
C LEU A 327 14.23 -4.27 -16.01
N ARG A 328 14.93 -3.16 -15.79
CA ARG A 328 15.83 -2.58 -16.79
C ARG A 328 17.05 -3.45 -17.03
N ASP A 329 17.66 -4.00 -15.98
CA ASP A 329 18.77 -4.96 -16.11
C ASP A 329 18.32 -6.23 -16.85
N ALA A 330 17.13 -6.76 -16.51
CA ALA A 330 16.56 -7.90 -17.22
C ALA A 330 16.36 -7.62 -18.72
N LYS A 331 15.91 -6.41 -19.08
CA LYS A 331 15.79 -5.96 -20.47
C LYS A 331 17.15 -5.86 -21.17
N LYS A 332 18.18 -5.33 -20.49
CA LYS A 332 19.55 -5.26 -21.03
C LYS A 332 20.14 -6.64 -21.32
N ARG A 333 19.84 -7.62 -20.44
CA ARG A 333 20.22 -9.04 -20.62
C ARG A 333 19.36 -9.78 -21.65
N LYS A 334 18.45 -9.09 -22.36
CA LYS A 334 17.50 -9.65 -23.33
C LYS A 334 16.64 -10.78 -22.76
N LEU A 335 16.34 -10.74 -21.46
CA LEU A 335 15.40 -11.66 -20.83
C LEU A 335 13.95 -11.23 -21.16
N ASN A 336 13.03 -12.19 -21.14
CA ASN A 336 11.61 -11.88 -21.29
C ASN A 336 11.13 -11.08 -20.07
N MET A 337 10.80 -9.80 -20.27
CA MET A 337 10.39 -8.88 -19.19
C MET A 337 9.13 -9.36 -18.47
N TRP A 338 8.16 -9.94 -19.18
CA TRP A 338 6.92 -10.45 -18.56
C TRP A 338 7.23 -11.59 -17.59
N ARG A 339 8.15 -12.48 -17.99
CA ARG A 339 8.61 -13.56 -17.11
C ARG A 339 9.41 -13.00 -15.92
N ALA A 340 10.25 -11.99 -16.13
CA ALA A 340 11.01 -11.34 -15.06
C ALA A 340 10.10 -10.62 -14.06
N PHE A 341 9.04 -9.98 -14.53
CA PHE A 341 8.04 -9.29 -13.71
C PHE A 341 7.27 -10.25 -12.79
N TRP A 342 6.72 -11.33 -13.35
CA TRP A 342 5.91 -12.28 -12.58
C TRP A 342 6.71 -13.27 -11.73
N LYS A 343 7.90 -13.69 -12.18
CA LYS A 343 8.68 -14.73 -11.52
C LYS A 343 9.95 -14.23 -10.81
N GLY A 344 10.26 -12.95 -10.94
CA GLY A 344 11.52 -12.39 -10.48
C GLY A 344 12.76 -12.99 -11.14
N GLY A 345 13.93 -12.60 -10.65
CA GLY A 345 15.20 -13.03 -11.23
C GLY A 345 16.41 -13.02 -10.30
N THR A 346 17.47 -13.63 -10.79
CA THR A 346 18.84 -13.48 -10.29
C THR A 346 19.45 -12.23 -10.93
N MET A 347 20.30 -11.53 -10.20
CA MET A 347 21.25 -10.59 -10.80
C MET A 347 22.66 -11.13 -10.57
N GLU A 348 23.60 -10.77 -11.45
CA GLU A 348 25.01 -11.17 -11.34
C GLU A 348 25.76 -10.40 -10.25
N ALA A 349 25.23 -9.25 -9.82
CA ALA A 349 25.83 -8.48 -8.75
C ALA A 349 25.77 -9.23 -7.42
N GLU A 350 26.90 -9.26 -6.71
CA GLU A 350 26.99 -9.75 -5.34
C GLU A 350 26.92 -8.56 -4.38
N GLY A 351 26.16 -8.71 -3.30
CA GLY A 351 25.91 -7.63 -2.34
C GLY A 351 24.85 -8.05 -1.34
N MET A 352 25.30 -8.59 -0.22
CA MET A 352 24.44 -8.82 0.95
C MET A 352 24.20 -7.48 1.64
N ASP A 353 23.06 -7.32 2.28
CA ASP A 353 22.76 -6.10 3.03
C ASP A 353 23.47 -6.14 4.38
N GLU A 354 24.66 -5.52 4.45
CA GLU A 354 25.46 -5.43 5.68
C GLU A 354 25.17 -4.17 6.50
N ARG A 355 24.54 -3.16 5.87
CA ARG A 355 24.32 -1.85 6.50
C ARG A 355 23.04 -1.83 7.32
N SER A 356 21.96 -2.47 6.84
CA SER A 356 20.67 -2.46 7.53
C SER A 356 20.75 -3.21 8.86
N PRO A 357 20.39 -2.58 9.99
CA PRO A 357 20.30 -3.28 11.26
C PRO A 357 19.16 -4.31 11.22
N GLU A 358 19.35 -5.44 11.89
CA GLU A 358 18.30 -6.43 12.02
C GLU A 358 17.14 -5.89 12.87
N LEU A 359 15.90 -6.13 12.44
CA LEU A 359 14.71 -5.66 13.16
C LEU A 359 14.63 -6.23 14.58
N MET A 360 15.22 -7.39 14.85
CA MET A 360 15.29 -7.99 16.19
C MET A 360 16.04 -7.08 17.18
N GLU A 361 16.97 -6.26 16.71
CA GLU A 361 17.71 -5.31 17.55
C GLU A 361 16.85 -4.10 17.99
N LEU A 362 15.64 -3.90 17.44
CA LEU A 362 14.77 -2.77 17.80
C LEU A 362 14.54 -2.65 19.31
N SER A 363 14.39 -3.77 20.00
CA SER A 363 14.19 -3.84 21.45
C SER A 363 15.40 -3.36 22.26
N LYS A 364 16.62 -3.56 21.75
CA LYS A 364 17.89 -3.25 22.45
C LYS A 364 18.50 -1.93 21.98
N LYS A 365 18.33 -1.61 20.70
CA LYS A 365 18.92 -0.45 20.00
C LYS A 365 17.87 0.19 19.08
N PRO A 366 16.85 0.86 19.64
CA PRO A 366 15.78 1.44 18.83
C PRO A 366 16.28 2.55 17.89
N GLY A 367 17.24 3.37 18.32
CA GLY A 367 17.72 4.52 17.54
C GLY A 367 18.25 4.16 16.13
N PRO A 368 19.24 3.25 16.01
CA PRO A 368 19.75 2.82 14.71
C PRO A 368 18.67 2.21 13.78
N VAL A 369 17.79 1.38 14.32
CA VAL A 369 16.72 0.73 13.55
C VAL A 369 15.70 1.75 13.05
N LEU A 370 15.27 2.68 13.91
CA LEU A 370 14.36 3.76 13.51
C LEU A 370 14.99 4.68 12.48
N ARG A 371 16.28 5.00 12.59
CA ARG A 371 16.97 5.79 11.55
C ARG A 371 17.01 5.03 10.21
N ALA A 372 17.23 3.71 10.24
CA ALA A 372 17.21 2.89 9.04
C ALA A 372 15.82 2.81 8.39
N ALA A 373 14.76 2.85 9.20
CA ALA A 373 13.39 2.86 8.71
C ALA A 373 13.03 4.08 7.85
N PHE A 374 13.76 5.19 8.01
CA PHE A 374 13.59 6.40 7.23
C PHE A 374 14.70 6.62 6.19
N TRP A 375 15.57 5.64 5.91
CA TRP A 375 16.54 5.81 4.81
C TRP A 375 15.83 6.09 3.49
N GLY A 376 16.47 6.88 2.63
CA GLY A 376 15.87 7.37 1.40
C GLY A 376 14.96 8.60 1.56
N MET A 377 14.33 8.78 2.73
CA MET A 377 13.59 9.98 3.09
C MET A 377 14.40 10.83 4.07
N ASN A 378 14.67 12.09 3.73
CA ASN A 378 15.29 13.02 4.66
C ASN A 378 14.42 14.27 4.82
N LEU A 379 14.53 14.94 5.96
CA LEU A 379 13.76 16.15 6.28
C LEU A 379 14.69 17.37 6.23
N PRO A 380 14.97 17.96 5.04
CA PRO A 380 15.66 19.24 4.98
C PRO A 380 14.82 20.28 5.72
N TRP A 381 15.47 21.13 6.52
CA TRP A 381 14.78 22.18 7.25
C TRP A 381 13.95 23.09 6.33
N THR A 382 14.40 23.27 5.07
CA THR A 382 13.69 24.05 4.07
C THR A 382 12.34 23.45 3.70
N LEU A 383 12.28 22.15 3.39
CA LEU A 383 11.04 21.43 3.09
C LEU A 383 10.16 21.26 4.33
N GLY A 384 10.76 21.07 5.50
CA GLY A 384 10.03 21.07 6.77
C GLY A 384 9.32 22.40 7.01
N LEU A 385 10.02 23.51 6.80
CA LEU A 385 9.42 24.84 6.94
C LEU A 385 8.38 25.14 5.84
N SER A 386 8.62 24.73 4.58
CA SER A 386 7.62 24.81 3.52
C SER A 386 6.35 24.04 3.86
N THR A 387 6.48 22.86 4.47
CA THR A 387 5.35 22.06 4.95
C THR A 387 4.57 22.80 6.03
N CYS A 388 5.24 23.38 7.03
CA CYS A 388 4.59 24.20 8.06
C CYS A 388 3.88 25.42 7.48
N ILE A 389 4.49 26.11 6.51
CA ILE A 389 3.86 27.24 5.80
C ILE A 389 2.63 26.77 5.01
N GLY A 390 2.71 25.62 4.35
CA GLY A 390 1.58 25.03 3.63
C GLY A 390 0.40 24.72 4.57
N ILE A 391 0.67 24.11 5.73
CA ILE A 391 -0.34 23.86 6.77
C ILE A 391 -0.94 25.19 7.25
N TYR A 392 -0.10 26.19 7.53
CA TYR A 392 -0.58 27.53 7.92
C TYR A 392 -1.50 28.15 6.86
N LEU A 393 -1.13 28.07 5.58
CA LEU A 393 -1.96 28.55 4.46
C LEU A 393 -3.30 27.82 4.36
N MET A 394 -3.35 26.53 4.70
CA MET A 394 -4.62 25.80 4.73
C MET A 394 -5.58 26.34 5.80
N PHE A 395 -5.09 26.92 6.89
CA PHE A 395 -5.92 27.47 7.96
C PHE A 395 -6.02 29.01 7.94
N SER A 396 -5.18 29.70 7.16
CA SER A 396 -5.16 31.15 7.12
C SER A 396 -6.48 31.81 6.70
N PRO A 397 -7.34 31.23 5.84
CA PRO A 397 -8.64 31.80 5.55
C PRO A 397 -9.51 32.07 6.78
N ALA A 398 -9.42 31.22 7.81
CA ALA A 398 -10.15 31.41 9.07
C ALA A 398 -9.61 32.59 9.90
N ILE A 399 -8.30 32.88 9.81
CA ILE A 399 -7.66 33.98 10.55
C ILE A 399 -8.03 35.33 9.93
N PHE A 400 -8.05 35.39 8.60
CA PHE A 400 -8.29 36.63 7.84
C PHE A 400 -9.75 36.80 7.39
N ASN A 401 -10.67 35.95 7.85
CA ASN A 401 -12.08 35.92 7.47
C ASN A 401 -12.30 35.97 5.95
N LEU A 402 -11.49 35.21 5.21
CA LEU A 402 -11.59 35.11 3.75
C LEU A 402 -12.78 34.23 3.38
N SER A 403 -13.43 34.54 2.26
CA SER A 403 -14.57 33.77 1.76
C SER A 403 -14.44 33.48 0.27
N GLN A 404 -15.25 32.55 -0.24
CA GLN A 404 -15.34 32.22 -1.66
C GLN A 404 -13.97 31.79 -2.24
N TRP A 405 -13.68 32.20 -3.47
CA TRP A 405 -12.46 31.89 -4.22
C TRP A 405 -11.17 32.30 -3.49
N GLY A 406 -11.20 33.39 -2.71
CA GLY A 406 -10.07 33.81 -1.89
C GLY A 406 -9.64 32.73 -0.89
N ALA A 407 -10.60 32.10 -0.21
CA ALA A 407 -10.32 31.00 0.72
C ALA A 407 -9.86 29.72 0.00
N HIS A 408 -10.53 29.37 -1.11
CA HIS A 408 -10.22 28.14 -1.86
C HIS A 408 -8.79 28.09 -2.39
N ILE A 409 -8.23 29.22 -2.82
CA ILE A 409 -6.83 29.28 -3.28
C ILE A 409 -5.85 28.94 -2.17
N PHE A 410 -6.06 29.48 -0.97
CA PHE A 410 -5.18 29.21 0.16
C PHE A 410 -5.32 27.78 0.68
N HIS A 411 -6.55 27.24 0.74
CA HIS A 411 -6.77 25.83 1.06
C HIS A 411 -6.08 24.90 0.06
N LEU A 412 -6.32 25.10 -1.24
CA LEU A 412 -5.76 24.26 -2.31
C LEU A 412 -4.23 24.40 -2.38
N GLY A 413 -3.74 25.64 -2.48
CA GLY A 413 -2.31 25.91 -2.61
C GLY A 413 -1.53 25.47 -1.38
N GLY A 414 -2.05 25.73 -0.17
CA GLY A 414 -1.45 25.25 1.07
C GLY A 414 -1.31 23.73 1.11
N ALA A 415 -2.38 23.01 0.77
CA ALA A 415 -2.36 21.55 0.72
C ALA A 415 -1.40 21.00 -0.35
N LEU A 416 -1.38 21.60 -1.55
CA LEU A 416 -0.46 21.20 -2.61
C LEU A 416 1.00 21.46 -2.22
N VAL A 417 1.30 22.55 -1.51
CA VAL A 417 2.64 22.81 -0.95
C VAL A 417 3.03 21.72 0.06
N VAL A 418 2.13 21.32 0.95
CA VAL A 418 2.38 20.22 1.90
C VAL A 418 2.71 18.93 1.16
N VAL A 419 1.87 18.54 0.19
CA VAL A 419 2.02 17.30 -0.57
C VAL A 419 3.33 17.29 -1.36
N ALA A 420 3.60 18.35 -2.13
CA ALA A 420 4.82 18.45 -2.92
C ALA A 420 6.07 18.49 -2.03
N SER A 421 6.03 19.18 -0.88
CA SER A 421 7.15 19.26 0.05
C SER A 421 7.45 17.92 0.70
N VAL A 422 6.43 17.18 1.17
CA VAL A 422 6.62 15.87 1.81
C VAL A 422 7.06 14.81 0.81
N ILE A 423 6.48 14.77 -0.40
CA ILE A 423 6.95 13.84 -1.44
C ILE A 423 8.42 14.15 -1.81
N ALA A 424 8.81 15.42 -1.89
CA ALA A 424 10.19 15.83 -2.17
C ALA A 424 11.19 15.55 -1.02
N MET A 425 10.71 15.12 0.15
CA MET A 425 11.58 14.60 1.22
C MET A 425 12.25 13.28 0.81
N GLY A 426 11.65 12.50 -0.08
CA GLY A 426 12.33 11.39 -0.75
C GLY A 426 13.50 11.90 -1.61
N GLU A 427 14.73 11.46 -1.32
CA GLU A 427 15.93 11.92 -2.02
C GLU A 427 15.86 11.64 -3.52
N ILE A 428 15.30 10.49 -3.94
CA ILE A 428 15.19 10.10 -5.35
C ILE A 428 14.23 10.98 -6.15
N VAL A 429 13.17 11.51 -5.52
CA VAL A 429 12.15 12.38 -6.13
C VAL A 429 12.28 13.84 -5.70
N ARG A 430 13.45 14.22 -5.16
CA ARG A 430 13.74 15.57 -4.65
C ARG A 430 13.56 16.69 -5.65
N ILE A 431 13.64 16.38 -6.95
CA ILE A 431 13.33 17.31 -8.04
C ILE A 431 11.89 17.84 -7.98
N GLY A 432 10.98 17.10 -7.35
CA GLY A 432 9.57 17.48 -7.16
C GLY A 432 9.38 18.77 -6.37
N ARG A 433 10.37 19.23 -5.59
CA ARG A 433 10.29 20.51 -4.87
C ARG A 433 10.06 21.71 -5.79
N TYR A 434 10.47 21.63 -7.06
CA TYR A 434 10.24 22.72 -8.01
C TYR A 434 8.76 22.94 -8.34
N LEU A 435 7.89 21.97 -8.04
CA LEU A 435 6.43 22.17 -8.09
C LEU A 435 5.98 23.28 -7.13
N ASN A 436 6.63 23.43 -5.98
CA ASN A 436 6.36 24.53 -5.05
C ASN A 436 6.66 25.91 -5.66
N LEU A 437 7.53 26.01 -6.68
CA LEU A 437 7.73 27.27 -7.38
C LEU A 437 6.48 27.66 -8.17
N LEU A 438 5.90 26.70 -8.90
CA LEU A 438 4.67 26.92 -9.67
C LEU A 438 3.48 27.21 -8.73
N ILE A 439 3.35 26.44 -7.65
CA ILE A 439 2.29 26.63 -6.65
C ILE A 439 2.47 27.98 -5.93
N GLY A 440 3.71 28.35 -5.57
CA GLY A 440 4.04 29.63 -4.97
C GLY A 440 3.71 30.81 -5.88
N LEU A 441 4.05 30.73 -7.18
CA LEU A 441 3.68 31.75 -8.16
C LEU A 441 2.15 31.91 -8.25
N ALA A 442 1.41 30.80 -8.29
CA ALA A 442 -0.05 30.83 -8.30
C ALA A 442 -0.63 31.48 -7.02
N LEU A 443 -0.10 31.11 -5.84
CA LEU A 443 -0.47 31.71 -4.55
C LEU A 443 -0.14 33.21 -4.44
N ALA A 444 0.96 33.65 -5.07
CA ALA A 444 1.35 35.05 -5.07
C ALA A 444 0.47 35.91 -5.99
N ALA A 445 0.03 35.36 -7.14
CA ALA A 445 -0.67 36.12 -8.18
C ALA A 445 -2.20 36.03 -8.07
N LEU A 446 -2.76 34.81 -7.97
CA LEU A 446 -4.20 34.57 -8.12
C LEU A 446 -5.09 35.33 -7.11
N PRO A 447 -4.74 35.44 -5.81
CA PRO A 447 -5.59 36.14 -4.84
C PRO A 447 -5.87 37.62 -5.16
N TRP A 448 -4.99 38.27 -5.95
CA TRP A 448 -5.15 39.67 -6.36
C TRP A 448 -6.21 39.87 -7.45
N PHE A 449 -6.54 38.83 -8.20
CA PHE A 449 -7.48 38.90 -9.33
C PHE A 449 -8.88 38.35 -9.00
N LEU A 450 -9.06 37.76 -7.82
CA LEU A 450 -10.26 37.03 -7.46
C LEU A 450 -11.01 37.70 -6.31
N ALA A 451 -12.34 37.66 -6.39
CA ALA A 451 -13.22 38.21 -5.38
C ALA A 451 -13.16 37.41 -4.07
N GLY A 452 -13.42 38.09 -2.95
CA GLY A 452 -13.44 37.48 -1.61
C GLY A 452 -12.08 37.47 -0.89
N SER A 453 -11.06 38.13 -1.44
CA SER A 453 -9.78 38.33 -0.80
C SER A 453 -9.69 39.68 -0.07
N SER A 454 -9.01 39.70 1.08
CA SER A 454 -8.68 40.94 1.79
C SER A 454 -7.25 41.37 1.47
N THR A 455 -6.96 42.66 1.47
CA THR A 455 -5.59 43.17 1.21
C THR A 455 -4.57 42.58 2.18
N ALA A 456 -4.94 42.45 3.45
CA ALA A 456 -4.11 41.80 4.47
C ALA A 456 -3.87 40.31 4.16
N GLY A 457 -4.91 39.58 3.75
CA GLY A 457 -4.80 38.18 3.33
C GLY A 457 -3.92 38.00 2.09
N ASN A 458 -4.02 38.89 1.12
CA ASN A 458 -3.20 38.87 -0.11
C ASN A 458 -1.73 39.15 0.19
N ILE A 459 -1.44 40.11 1.07
CA ILE A 459 -0.06 40.38 1.50
C ILE A 459 0.51 39.18 2.27
N ASN A 460 -0.26 38.60 3.20
CA ASN A 460 0.14 37.39 3.92
C ASN A 460 0.40 36.22 2.96
N GLY A 461 -0.49 36.02 1.99
CA GLY A 461 -0.35 35.03 0.93
C GLY A 461 0.89 35.23 0.08
N LEU A 462 1.17 36.46 -0.32
CA LEU A 462 2.36 36.84 -1.09
C LEU A 462 3.65 36.56 -0.31
N ILE A 463 3.71 36.95 0.96
CA ILE A 463 4.87 36.68 1.83
C ILE A 463 5.09 35.19 1.96
N ALA A 464 4.04 34.43 2.30
CA ALA A 464 4.11 32.98 2.42
C ALA A 464 4.55 32.31 1.11
N ALA A 465 4.02 32.76 -0.04
CA ALA A 465 4.40 32.28 -1.35
C ALA A 465 5.89 32.53 -1.66
N ILE A 466 6.39 33.75 -1.41
CA ILE A 466 7.81 34.07 -1.59
C ILE A 466 8.69 33.19 -0.71
N CYS A 467 8.30 32.99 0.56
CA CYS A 467 9.01 32.09 1.46
C CYS A 467 9.03 30.65 0.94
N VAL A 468 7.88 30.10 0.52
CA VAL A 468 7.82 28.74 -0.05
C VAL A 468 8.69 28.61 -1.29
N MET A 469 8.66 29.60 -2.18
CA MET A 469 9.51 29.60 -3.39
C MET A 469 10.99 29.61 -3.03
N ALA A 470 11.41 30.53 -2.15
CA ALA A 470 12.81 30.64 -1.72
C ALA A 470 13.31 29.37 -1.03
N LEU A 471 12.49 28.76 -0.16
CA LEU A 471 12.81 27.53 0.55
C LEU A 471 12.85 26.30 -0.37
N SER A 472 12.19 26.35 -1.53
CA SER A 472 12.15 25.23 -2.47
C SER A 472 13.33 25.21 -3.47
N ILE A 473 14.18 26.24 -3.47
CA ILE A 473 15.37 26.29 -4.34
C ILE A 473 16.49 25.36 -3.83
N PRO A 474 16.91 25.40 -2.55
CA PRO A 474 18.01 24.59 -2.03
C PRO A 474 17.71 23.09 -2.09
N VAL A 475 18.69 22.30 -2.57
CA VAL A 475 18.60 20.83 -2.62
C VAL A 475 18.68 20.19 -1.23
N GLY A 476 19.34 20.86 -0.27
CA GLY A 476 19.67 20.26 1.01
C GLY A 476 20.76 19.18 0.90
N LYS A 477 20.96 18.44 1.99
CA LYS A 477 22.00 17.40 2.08
C LYS A 477 21.53 16.12 1.37
N ARG A 478 22.43 15.52 0.59
CA ARG A 478 22.29 14.17 0.03
C ARG A 478 23.02 13.19 0.94
N GLN A 479 22.32 12.16 1.40
CA GLN A 479 22.90 11.16 2.30
C GLN A 479 23.08 9.82 1.59
N GLU A 480 22.18 9.52 0.63
CA GLU A 480 22.09 8.20 0.02
C GLU A 480 22.49 8.22 -1.46
N LYS A 481 22.86 7.04 -1.95
CA LYS A 481 23.20 6.76 -3.36
C LYS A 481 22.08 5.92 -3.96
N PHE A 482 21.74 6.20 -5.22
CA PHE A 482 20.59 5.59 -5.93
C PHE A 482 21.00 5.04 -7.30
N GLY A 483 22.27 4.69 -7.46
CA GLY A 483 22.83 4.15 -8.69
C GLY A 483 22.49 4.99 -9.92
N TYR A 484 21.69 4.42 -10.83
CA TYR A 484 21.33 5.08 -12.09
C TYR A 484 20.49 6.36 -11.92
N TRP A 485 19.73 6.45 -10.83
CA TRP A 485 18.78 7.54 -10.62
C TRP A 485 19.43 8.81 -10.08
N GLU A 486 20.69 8.76 -9.65
CA GLU A 486 21.43 9.91 -9.09
C GLU A 486 21.41 11.15 -9.99
N ARG A 487 21.40 10.97 -11.31
CA ARG A 487 21.35 12.07 -12.29
C ARG A 487 20.06 12.92 -12.24
N TRP A 488 18.98 12.36 -11.69
CA TRP A 488 17.69 13.05 -11.53
C TRP A 488 17.54 13.70 -10.16
N ILE A 489 18.43 13.36 -9.21
CA ILE A 489 18.53 14.06 -7.95
C ILE A 489 19.20 15.39 -8.27
N LYS A 490 18.38 16.43 -8.38
CA LYS A 490 18.80 17.82 -8.58
C LYS A 490 18.18 18.65 -7.52
#